data_AF-A0A9P4JUF5-F1
#
_entry.id   AF-A0A9P4JUF5-F1
#
_cell.length_a   1.000
_cell.length_b   1.000
_cell.length_c   1.000
_cell.angle_alpha   90.00
_cell.angle_beta   90.00
_cell.angle_gamma   90.00
#
_symmetry.space_group_name_H-M   'P 1'
#
loop_
_entity.id
_entity.type
_entity.pdbx_description
1 polymer ?
#
loop_
_entity_poly.entity_id
_entity_poly.type
_entity_poly.pdbx_seq_one_letter_code
_entity_poly.pdbx_strand_id
1 'polypeptide(L)'
;MQFETILLGLAASVSAIDIRLRAGSGCTGAYQVCTGINPDTCCGLSSARFASVGYVAIPTNWRIQGRAYSNGGCTTLVGLQTIQGTTNACINEPSGFATLSGGGYNFVSKRRAAVPIEQCAAEKSCLSVAKPDTLVLEDETKYSIVDMAEPLLETLV
;
A
#
# COMPACT_ATOMS: atom_id res chain seq x y z
N MET A 1 -26.94 -39.98 -22.21
CA MET A 1 -25.72 -39.20 -22.47
C MET A 1 -25.81 -37.97 -21.59
N GLN A 2 -25.12 -37.98 -20.45
CA GLN A 2 -25.09 -36.85 -19.50
C GLN A 2 -24.06 -35.84 -20.03
N PHE A 3 -24.51 -34.60 -20.24
CA PHE A 3 -23.64 -33.48 -20.58
C PHE A 3 -22.98 -33.00 -19.29
N GLU A 4 -21.68 -33.27 -19.14
CA GLU A 4 -20.82 -32.71 -18.11
C GLU A 4 -20.65 -31.21 -18.37
N THR A 5 -21.38 -30.38 -17.65
CA THR A 5 -21.28 -28.92 -17.72
C THR A 5 -19.99 -28.50 -17.01
N ILE A 6 -18.93 -28.26 -17.79
CA ILE A 6 -17.66 -27.73 -17.28
C ILE A 6 -17.90 -26.27 -16.84
N LEU A 7 -18.13 -26.07 -15.55
CA LEU A 7 -18.11 -24.76 -14.90
C LEU A 7 -16.65 -24.25 -14.89
N LEU A 8 -16.29 -23.48 -15.91
CA LEU A 8 -15.10 -22.62 -15.90
C LEU A 8 -15.29 -21.57 -14.79
N GLY A 9 -14.80 -21.87 -13.59
CA GLY A 9 -14.71 -20.91 -12.50
C GLY A 9 -13.87 -19.72 -12.94
N LEU A 10 -14.48 -18.53 -13.01
CA LEU A 10 -13.74 -17.28 -13.10
C LEU A 10 -12.90 -17.17 -11.82
N ALA A 11 -11.61 -17.47 -11.91
CA ALA A 11 -10.65 -16.99 -10.93
C ALA A 11 -10.70 -15.46 -11.00
N ALA A 12 -11.38 -14.84 -10.03
CA ALA A 12 -11.21 -13.42 -9.79
C ALA A 12 -9.73 -13.22 -9.50
N SER A 13 -8.98 -12.70 -10.47
CA SER A 13 -7.62 -12.24 -10.24
C SER A 13 -7.73 -11.08 -9.25
N VAL A 14 -7.54 -11.39 -7.97
CA VAL A 14 -7.42 -10.40 -6.91
C VAL A 14 -6.30 -9.46 -7.36
N SER A 15 -6.68 -8.22 -7.68
CA SER A 15 -5.82 -7.23 -8.28
C SER A 15 -4.97 -6.59 -7.19
N ALA A 16 -4.04 -7.40 -6.66
CA ALA A 16 -3.29 -7.14 -5.45
C ALA A 16 -1.85 -6.72 -5.78
N ILE A 17 -1.37 -5.64 -5.16
CA ILE A 17 0.05 -5.23 -5.21
C ILE A 17 0.65 -5.23 -3.81
N ASP A 18 1.96 -5.20 -3.73
CA ASP A 18 2.64 -5.05 -2.44
C ASP A 18 2.90 -3.57 -2.15
N ILE A 19 2.60 -3.15 -0.93
CA ILE A 19 2.97 -1.83 -0.42
C ILE A 19 4.07 -2.01 0.61
N ARG A 20 5.24 -1.41 0.37
CA ARG A 20 6.43 -1.48 1.21
C ARG A 20 6.67 -0.13 1.87
N LEU A 21 6.56 -0.06 3.18
CA LEU A 21 6.90 1.10 4.00
C LEU A 21 8.37 0.99 4.40
N ARG A 22 9.20 1.93 3.95
CA ARG A 22 10.66 1.80 3.99
C ARG A 22 11.32 2.84 4.89
N ALA A 23 12.31 2.40 5.66
CA ALA A 23 13.09 3.27 6.54
C ALA A 23 14.00 4.23 5.75
N GLY A 24 14.52 3.81 4.59
CA GLY A 24 15.38 4.62 3.72
C GLY A 24 14.63 5.45 2.69
N SER A 25 15.20 6.58 2.26
CA SER A 25 14.74 7.33 1.10
C SER A 25 15.14 6.61 -0.20
N GLY A 26 14.49 6.94 -1.32
CA GLY A 26 14.71 6.29 -2.62
C GLY A 26 14.23 4.84 -2.66
N CYS A 27 13.34 4.44 -1.76
CA CYS A 27 12.91 3.06 -1.58
C CYS A 27 14.05 2.07 -1.28
N THR A 28 14.99 2.53 -0.47
CA THR A 28 16.12 1.73 0.04
C THR A 28 15.88 1.28 1.49
N GLY A 29 16.78 0.43 1.98
CA GLY A 29 16.80 -0.02 3.36
C GLY A 29 15.71 -1.01 3.76
N ALA A 30 15.67 -1.30 5.05
CA ALA A 30 14.69 -2.18 5.67
C ALA A 30 13.26 -1.67 5.46
N TYR A 31 12.31 -2.61 5.40
CA TYR A 31 10.92 -2.27 5.11
C TYR A 31 9.92 -3.22 5.74
N GLN A 32 8.75 -2.67 6.00
CA GLN A 32 7.56 -3.41 6.38
C GLN A 32 6.64 -3.50 5.18
N VAL A 33 6.07 -4.66 4.90
CA VAL A 33 5.25 -4.88 3.72
C VAL A 33 3.84 -5.29 4.11
N CYS A 34 2.87 -4.70 3.42
CA CYS A 34 1.55 -5.27 3.30
C CYS A 34 1.45 -5.98 1.94
N THR A 35 1.39 -7.30 1.98
CA THR A 35 1.47 -8.15 0.79
C THR A 35 0.09 -8.30 0.14
N GLY A 36 0.04 -8.21 -1.19
CA GLY A 36 -1.20 -8.46 -1.93
C GLY A 36 -2.39 -7.61 -1.49
N ILE A 37 -2.14 -6.31 -1.31
CA ILE A 37 -3.14 -5.34 -0.88
C ILE A 37 -4.06 -5.00 -2.05
N ASN A 38 -5.36 -4.92 -1.78
CA ASN A 38 -6.39 -4.51 -2.73
C ASN A 38 -6.39 -2.98 -2.95
N PRO A 39 -6.94 -2.48 -4.07
CA PRO A 39 -7.13 -1.04 -4.25
C PRO A 39 -7.99 -0.48 -3.11
N ASP A 40 -7.76 0.79 -2.78
CA ASP A 40 -8.47 1.50 -1.71
C ASP A 40 -8.34 0.85 -0.32
N THR A 41 -7.26 0.09 -0.12
CA THR A 41 -6.81 -0.38 1.19
C THR A 41 -5.54 0.38 1.58
N CYS A 42 -5.52 0.85 2.82
CA CYS A 42 -4.37 1.48 3.45
C CYS A 42 -3.44 0.42 4.03
N CYS A 43 -2.15 0.52 3.76
CA CYS A 43 -1.10 -0.15 4.51
C CYS A 43 -0.42 0.88 5.41
N GLY A 44 -0.52 0.77 6.73
CA GLY A 44 0.06 1.77 7.62
C GLY A 44 0.02 1.43 9.10
N LEU A 45 0.79 2.19 9.88
CA LEU A 45 0.90 2.07 11.33
C LEU A 45 0.60 3.42 12.00
N SER A 46 0.05 3.41 13.20
CA SER A 46 -0.43 4.62 13.87
C SER A 46 0.67 5.61 14.28
N SER A 47 1.88 5.17 14.63
CA SER A 47 2.98 6.07 15.03
C SER A 47 4.26 5.93 14.21
N ALA A 48 4.34 4.94 13.33
CA ALA A 48 5.57 4.67 12.58
C ALA A 48 5.91 5.80 11.59
N ARG A 49 7.21 5.95 11.34
CA ARG A 49 7.79 6.99 10.52
C ARG A 49 8.75 6.41 9.50
N PHE A 50 8.30 6.38 8.25
CA PHE A 50 9.01 5.87 7.09
C PHE A 50 9.49 7.03 6.21
N ALA A 51 10.61 6.84 5.52
CA ALA A 51 11.18 7.83 4.60
C ALA A 51 10.69 7.65 3.16
N SER A 52 10.17 6.48 2.80
CA SER A 52 9.55 6.26 1.50
C SER A 52 8.53 5.12 1.50
N VAL A 53 7.63 5.14 0.51
CA VAL A 53 6.65 4.10 0.24
C VAL A 53 6.92 3.54 -1.15
N GLY A 54 7.18 2.23 -1.21
CA GLY A 54 7.36 1.47 -2.43
C GLY A 54 6.09 0.72 -2.82
N TYR A 55 5.75 0.76 -4.10
CA TYR A 55 4.69 -0.05 -4.71
C TYR A 55 5.35 -1.09 -5.61
N VAL A 56 5.06 -2.36 -5.41
CA VAL A 56 5.75 -3.48 -6.07
C VAL A 56 4.75 -4.49 -6.61
N ALA A 57 5.16 -5.23 -7.64
CA ALA A 57 4.34 -6.22 -8.34
C ALA A 57 3.12 -5.61 -9.06
N ILE A 58 3.24 -4.36 -9.52
CA ILE A 58 2.21 -3.69 -10.32
C ILE A 58 2.19 -4.33 -11.72
N PRO A 59 1.05 -4.84 -12.21
CA PRO A 59 0.96 -5.26 -13.59
C PRO A 59 1.19 -4.10 -14.55
N THR A 60 2.02 -4.28 -15.57
CA THR A 60 2.44 -3.20 -16.48
C THR A 60 1.29 -2.59 -17.29
N ASN A 61 0.19 -3.33 -17.46
CA ASN A 61 -1.03 -2.86 -18.10
C ASN A 61 -1.91 -2.01 -17.17
N TRP A 62 -1.56 -1.85 -15.89
CA TRP A 62 -2.33 -1.04 -14.96
C TRP A 62 -1.91 0.41 -14.99
N ARG A 63 -2.89 1.27 -14.68
CA ARG A 63 -2.69 2.69 -14.40
C ARG A 63 -3.28 2.96 -13.03
N ILE A 64 -2.42 3.09 -12.03
CA ILE A 64 -2.79 3.32 -10.63
C ILE A 64 -2.32 4.69 -10.17
N GLN A 65 -2.87 5.14 -9.06
CA GLN A 65 -2.42 6.29 -8.32
C GLN A 65 -1.97 5.81 -6.95
N GLY A 66 -0.66 5.87 -6.71
CA GLY A 66 -0.06 5.63 -5.40
C GLY A 66 -0.27 6.85 -4.51
N ARG A 67 -0.55 6.60 -3.23
CA ARG A 67 -0.82 7.58 -2.18
C ARG A 67 0.07 7.28 -0.98
N ALA A 68 0.87 8.25 -0.56
CA ALA A 68 1.64 8.20 0.67
C ALA A 68 1.00 9.11 1.72
N TYR A 69 0.96 8.63 2.96
CA TYR A 69 0.30 9.28 4.08
C TYR A 69 1.26 9.58 5.22
N SER A 70 0.96 10.61 6.01
CA SER A 70 1.66 11.00 7.25
C SER A 70 0.66 11.23 8.40
N ASN A 71 1.19 11.56 9.57
CA ASN A 71 0.44 11.79 10.82
C ASN A 71 -0.32 10.57 11.37
N GLY A 72 0.19 9.37 11.09
CA GLY A 72 -0.32 8.12 11.64
C GLY A 72 -1.32 7.44 10.70
N GLY A 73 -1.05 6.18 10.40
CA GLY A 73 -1.79 5.35 9.45
C GLY A 73 -1.92 6.04 8.09
N CYS A 74 -3.14 6.01 7.53
CA CYS A 74 -3.50 6.73 6.31
C CYS A 74 -4.41 7.93 6.57
N THR A 75 -4.01 8.83 7.47
CA THR A 75 -4.81 10.00 7.83
C THR A 75 -4.55 11.20 6.92
N THR A 76 -3.30 11.66 6.81
CA THR A 76 -2.95 12.85 6.03
C THR A 76 -2.27 12.47 4.74
N LEU A 77 -2.88 12.75 3.58
CA LEU A 77 -2.25 12.52 2.28
C LEU A 77 -1.12 13.56 2.06
N VAL A 78 0.10 13.09 1.83
CA VAL A 78 1.27 13.96 1.59
C VAL A 78 1.99 13.69 0.27
N GLY A 79 1.80 12.50 -0.30
CA GLY A 79 2.39 12.12 -1.57
C GLY A 79 1.35 11.48 -2.47
N LEU A 80 1.33 11.86 -3.74
CA LEU A 80 0.47 11.26 -4.74
C LEU A 80 1.24 11.13 -6.06
N GLN A 81 1.28 9.92 -6.61
CA GLN A 81 1.99 9.64 -7.84
C GLN A 81 1.14 8.75 -8.74
N THR A 82 0.95 9.17 -9.99
CA THR A 82 0.37 8.28 -11.01
C THR A 82 1.44 7.33 -11.51
N ILE A 83 1.15 6.03 -11.48
CA ILE A 83 2.05 4.96 -11.86
C ILE A 83 1.42 4.19 -13.01
N GLN A 84 2.16 4.04 -14.10
CA GLN A 84 1.70 3.33 -15.30
C GLN A 84 2.90 2.71 -16.03
N GLY A 85 2.73 1.52 -16.59
CA GLY A 85 3.74 0.91 -17.46
C GLY A 85 5.01 0.44 -16.73
N THR A 86 5.00 0.43 -15.39
CA THR A 86 6.09 -0.05 -14.55
C THR A 86 5.56 -1.05 -13.53
N THR A 87 6.42 -1.96 -13.10
CA THR A 87 6.12 -2.93 -12.05
C THR A 87 6.38 -2.41 -10.65
N ASN A 88 7.24 -1.38 -10.55
CA ASN A 88 7.67 -0.80 -9.30
C ASN A 88 7.62 0.73 -9.35
N ALA A 89 7.25 1.35 -8.23
CA ALA A 89 7.31 2.79 -8.06
C ALA A 89 7.67 3.16 -6.62
N CYS A 90 8.20 4.37 -6.45
CA CYS A 90 8.62 4.87 -5.15
C CYS A 90 8.11 6.29 -4.94
N ILE A 91 7.44 6.51 -3.82
CA ILE A 91 7.09 7.85 -3.34
C ILE A 91 7.99 8.14 -2.14
N ASN A 92 8.84 9.14 -2.28
CA ASN A 92 9.68 9.62 -1.19
C ASN A 92 8.92 10.63 -0.33
N GLU A 93 9.33 10.70 0.93
CA GLU A 93 8.90 11.80 1.78
C GLU A 93 9.45 13.13 1.23
N PRO A 94 8.60 14.18 1.09
CA PRO A 94 8.99 15.43 0.42
C PRO A 94 9.89 16.36 1.23
N SER A 95 9.86 16.30 2.57
CA SER A 95 10.71 17.10 3.47
C SER A 95 12.11 16.51 3.71
N GLY A 96 12.36 15.28 3.27
CA GLY A 96 13.62 14.56 3.46
C GLY A 96 13.76 13.89 4.84
N PHE A 97 12.73 13.97 5.70
CA PHE A 97 12.70 13.34 7.01
C PHE A 97 11.65 12.24 7.05
N ALA A 98 11.88 11.17 7.81
CA ALA A 98 10.91 10.08 7.93
C ALA A 98 9.64 10.56 8.65
N THR A 99 8.57 10.83 7.89
CA THR A 99 7.26 11.27 8.40
C THR A 99 6.10 10.46 7.86
N LEU A 100 6.35 9.58 6.89
CA LEU A 100 5.30 8.76 6.28
C LEU A 100 4.87 7.68 7.25
N SER A 101 3.58 7.46 7.38
CA SER A 101 2.98 6.46 8.28
C SER A 101 2.20 5.39 7.53
N GLY A 102 1.98 5.57 6.23
CA GLY A 102 1.26 4.59 5.43
C GLY A 102 1.27 4.87 3.94
N GLY A 103 0.77 3.89 3.19
CA GLY A 103 0.64 3.91 1.75
C GLY A 103 -0.67 3.26 1.31
N GLY A 104 -1.25 3.75 0.22
CA GLY A 104 -2.40 3.13 -0.44
C GLY A 104 -2.33 3.33 -1.95
N TYR A 105 -3.21 2.67 -2.70
CA TYR A 105 -3.35 2.93 -4.13
C TYR A 105 -4.80 2.84 -4.57
N ASN A 106 -5.10 3.36 -5.76
CA ASN A 106 -6.39 3.24 -6.43
C ASN A 106 -6.19 3.19 -7.94
N PHE A 107 -7.16 2.63 -8.67
CA PHE A 107 -7.13 2.62 -10.13
C PHE A 107 -7.53 3.98 -10.70
N VAL A 108 -6.73 4.51 -11.63
CA VAL A 108 -7.06 5.76 -12.33
C VAL A 108 -8.05 5.44 -13.44
N SER A 109 -9.34 5.50 -13.14
CA SER A 109 -10.38 5.29 -14.15
C SER A 109 -10.57 6.56 -15.01
N LYS A 110 -10.94 6.37 -16.29
CA LYS A 110 -11.31 7.46 -17.22
C LYS A 110 -12.76 7.97 -17.04
N ARG A 111 -13.50 7.52 -16.02
CA ARG A 111 -14.88 7.97 -15.77
C ARG A 111 -14.97 8.68 -14.42
N ARG A 112 -15.24 9.99 -14.46
CA ARG A 112 -15.82 10.71 -13.33
C ARG A 112 -17.21 10.11 -13.06
N ALA A 113 -17.28 9.16 -12.14
CA ALA A 113 -18.33 9.24 -11.14
C ALA A 113 -17.76 10.18 -10.08
N ALA A 114 -18.36 11.36 -9.92
CA ALA A 114 -18.04 12.23 -8.82
C ALA A 114 -18.34 11.47 -7.53
N VAL A 115 -17.34 10.82 -6.96
CA VAL A 115 -17.26 10.71 -5.51
C VAL A 115 -16.77 12.09 -5.09
N PRO A 116 -17.59 12.89 -4.39
CA PRO A 116 -17.16 14.19 -3.94
C PRO A 116 -15.87 14.01 -3.15
N ILE A 117 -14.86 14.78 -3.52
CA ILE A 117 -13.60 14.95 -2.79
C ILE A 117 -13.84 15.48 -1.35
N GLU A 118 -15.09 15.75 -0.99
CA GLU A 118 -15.58 16.11 0.35
C GLU A 118 -15.99 14.92 1.22
N GLN A 119 -16.02 13.68 0.71
CA GLN A 119 -16.42 12.49 1.49
C GLN A 119 -15.26 11.66 2.07
N CYS A 120 -14.02 12.16 1.99
CA CYS A 120 -12.86 11.54 2.66
C CYS A 120 -12.28 12.42 3.78
N ALA A 121 -12.91 13.57 4.08
CA ALA A 121 -12.44 14.52 5.08
C ALA A 121 -13.23 14.47 6.40
N ALA A 122 -14.38 13.79 6.45
CA ALA A 122 -15.26 13.78 7.62
C ALA A 122 -15.37 12.42 8.34
N GLU A 123 -15.01 11.31 7.71
CA GLU A 123 -15.08 9.99 8.35
C GLU A 123 -13.87 9.13 8.03
N LYS A 124 -13.27 8.61 9.10
CA LYS A 124 -12.11 7.73 9.19
C LYS A 124 -12.29 6.35 8.51
N SER A 125 -13.08 6.20 7.44
CA SER A 125 -13.64 4.88 7.07
C SER A 125 -13.75 4.51 5.58
N CYS A 126 -13.13 5.23 4.64
CA CYS A 126 -13.12 4.76 3.23
C CYS A 126 -11.94 3.84 2.87
N LEU A 127 -11.02 3.58 3.80
CA LEU A 127 -9.87 2.69 3.58
C LEU A 127 -9.88 1.62 4.67
N SER A 128 -9.95 0.35 4.29
CA SER A 128 -9.54 -0.73 5.20
C SER A 128 -8.06 -0.55 5.52
N VAL A 129 -7.70 -0.46 6.80
CA VAL A 129 -6.30 -0.36 7.23
C VAL A 129 -5.77 -1.79 7.45
N ALA A 130 -4.96 -2.25 6.52
CA ALA A 130 -4.13 -3.43 6.69
C ALA A 130 -2.86 -3.06 7.44
N LYS A 131 -2.52 -3.89 8.44
CA LYS A 131 -1.24 -3.81 9.13
C LYS A 131 -0.18 -4.56 8.33
N PRO A 132 1.08 -4.10 8.32
CA PRO A 132 2.16 -4.86 7.72
C PRO A 132 2.29 -6.24 8.35
N ASP A 133 2.40 -7.25 7.50
CA ASP A 133 2.41 -8.68 7.86
C ASP A 133 3.83 -9.26 7.85
N THR A 134 4.77 -8.61 7.16
CA THR A 134 6.17 -9.04 7.08
C THR A 134 7.14 -7.86 7.26
N LEU A 135 8.17 -8.05 8.08
CA LEU A 135 9.35 -7.18 8.13
C LEU A 135 10.45 -7.82 7.31
N VAL A 136 11.09 -7.05 6.44
CA VAL A 136 12.25 -7.47 5.66
C VAL A 136 13.42 -6.54 5.99
N LEU A 137 14.50 -7.12 6.51
CA LEU A 137 15.73 -6.40 6.81
C LEU A 137 16.61 -6.23 5.56
N GLU A 138 17.67 -5.44 5.69
CA GLU A 138 18.59 -5.13 4.57
C GLU A 138 19.37 -6.35 4.07
N ASP A 139 19.54 -7.38 4.90
CA ASP A 139 20.15 -8.66 4.57
C ASP A 139 19.18 -9.64 3.87
N GLU A 140 17.99 -9.14 3.48
CA GLU A 140 16.87 -9.89 2.92
C GLU A 140 16.24 -10.92 3.87
N THR A 141 16.61 -10.92 5.15
CA THR A 141 15.97 -11.76 6.16
C THR A 141 14.53 -11.32 6.38
N LYS A 142 13.59 -12.27 6.26
CA LYS A 142 12.14 -12.04 6.38
C LYS A 142 11.64 -12.52 7.73
N TYR A 143 10.95 -11.65 8.45
CA TYR A 143 10.26 -11.97 9.70
C TYR A 143 8.77 -11.80 9.51
N SER A 144 8.01 -12.83 9.85
CA SER A 144 6.55 -12.69 9.94
C SER A 144 6.21 -11.91 11.21
N ILE A 145 5.47 -10.82 11.05
CA ILE A 145 5.10 -9.91 12.14
C ILE A 145 3.58 -9.89 12.37
N VAL A 146 2.88 -10.90 11.84
CA VAL A 146 1.41 -11.02 11.82
C VAL A 146 0.79 -10.98 13.23
N ASP A 147 1.47 -11.56 14.22
CA ASP A 147 1.00 -11.63 15.61
C ASP A 147 1.65 -10.57 16.53
N MET A 148 2.45 -9.66 15.98
CA MET A 148 3.11 -8.63 16.79
C MET A 148 2.15 -7.48 17.11
N ALA A 149 2.15 -7.07 18.38
CA ALA A 149 1.44 -5.88 18.79
C ALA A 149 2.02 -4.65 18.08
N GLU A 150 1.15 -3.75 17.64
CA GLU A 150 1.49 -2.51 16.95
C GLU A 150 2.65 -1.70 17.58
N PRO A 151 2.76 -1.52 18.92
CA PRO A 151 3.88 -0.79 19.50
C PRO A 151 5.26 -1.42 19.24
N LEU A 152 5.34 -2.75 19.05
CA LEU A 152 6.61 -3.41 18.73
C LEU A 152 6.99 -3.21 17.26
N LEU A 153 6.00 -3.13 16.36
CA LEU A 153 6.22 -2.84 14.94
C LEU A 153 6.82 -1.46 14.72
N GLU A 154 6.45 -0.50 15.57
CA GLU A 154 6.94 0.87 15.49
C GLU A 154 8.40 1.02 15.93
N THR A 155 8.89 0.14 16.81
CA THR A 155 10.31 0.15 17.22
C THR A 155 11.26 -0.42 16.17
N LEU A 156 10.73 -1.02 15.11
CA LEU A 156 11.50 -1.71 14.06
C LEU A 156 11.75 -0.83 12.83
N VAL A 157 11.45 0.47 12.92
CA VAL A 157 11.58 1.47 11.85
C VAL A 157 12.64 2.51 12.20
#